data_AF-A0AAD8PGA0-F1
#
_entry.id   AF-A0AAD8PGA0-F1
#
_cell.length_a   1.000
_cell.length_b   1.000
_cell.length_c   1.000
_cell.angle_alpha   90.00
_cell.angle_beta   90.00
_cell.angle_gamma   90.00
#
_symmetry.space_group_name_H-M   'P 1'
#
loop_
_entity.id
_entity.type
_entity.pdbx_description
1 polymer ?
#
loop_
_entity_poly.entity_id
_entity_poly.type
_entity_poly.pdbx_seq_one_letter_code
_entity_poly.pdbx_strand_id
1 'polypeptide(L)'
;MCQHAAVEAVAKEIRALSRSLINAFENPELFPSHVQRLHLIATKVRQDRASRGISQAVLDPNSLPLEKAQRVVYAVYDHRSPELFYLASRDPPGIDLHRMFLLSLRSRNNRFLDYLSRIDFSLLGIYPLESIAIKGVPFSVISKSRLSFWRSLNI
;
A
#
# COMPACT_ATOMS: atom_id res chain seq x y z
N MET A 1 -24.86 13.51 14.65
CA MET A 1 -24.95 13.49 13.18
C MET A 1 -23.60 13.63 12.45
N CYS A 2 -22.52 14.13 13.07
CA CYS A 2 -21.24 14.36 12.37
C CYS A 2 -20.37 13.11 12.05
N GLN A 3 -20.57 11.98 12.74
CA GLN A 3 -19.71 10.80 12.52
C GLN A 3 -20.00 10.05 11.20
N HIS A 4 -21.24 10.07 10.72
CA HIS A 4 -21.62 9.39 9.47
C HIS A 4 -21.00 10.08 8.24
N ALA A 5 -21.06 11.41 8.18
CA ALA A 5 -20.49 12.17 7.07
C ALA A 5 -18.96 12.02 6.97
N ALA A 6 -18.27 11.97 8.12
CA ALA A 6 -16.83 11.73 8.16
C ALA A 6 -16.47 10.34 7.64
N VAL A 7 -17.19 9.29 8.07
CA VAL A 7 -16.97 7.92 7.59
C VAL A 7 -17.24 7.81 6.09
N GLU A 8 -18.25 8.50 5.58
CA GLU A 8 -18.59 8.50 4.16
C GLU A 8 -17.52 9.20 3.30
N ALA A 9 -16.95 10.31 3.78
CA ALA A 9 -15.83 10.99 3.11
C ALA A 9 -14.60 10.08 3.00
N VAL A 10 -14.22 9.40 4.10
CA VAL A 10 -13.11 8.44 4.11
C VAL A 10 -13.36 7.28 3.14
N ALA A 11 -14.57 6.74 3.14
CA ALA A 11 -14.93 5.65 2.23
C ALA A 11 -14.84 6.10 0.75
N LYS A 12 -15.20 7.35 0.46
CA LYS A 12 -15.08 7.93 -0.89
C LYS A 12 -13.62 8.05 -1.33
N GLU A 13 -12.74 8.55 -0.48
CA GLU A 13 -11.31 8.68 -0.76
C GLU A 13 -10.66 7.32 -1.01
N ILE A 14 -10.92 6.34 -0.14
CA ILE A 14 -10.37 4.99 -0.29
C ILE A 14 -10.88 4.33 -1.57
N ARG A 15 -12.18 4.46 -1.89
CA ARG A 15 -12.73 3.91 -3.14
C ARG A 15 -12.14 4.57 -4.38
N ALA A 16 -11.87 5.87 -4.34
CA ALA A 16 -11.20 6.57 -5.44
C ALA A 16 -9.78 6.03 -5.64
N LEU A 17 -9.00 5.88 -4.57
CA LEU A 17 -7.68 5.23 -4.61
C LEU A 17 -7.76 3.81 -5.17
N SER A 18 -8.73 3.01 -4.71
CA SER A 18 -8.92 1.64 -5.18
C SER A 18 -9.18 1.58 -6.68
N ARG A 19 -10.07 2.44 -7.21
CA ARG A 19 -10.40 2.48 -8.64
C ARG A 19 -9.20 2.90 -9.48
N SER A 20 -8.48 3.94 -9.06
CA SER A 20 -7.26 4.38 -9.74
C SER A 20 -6.22 3.26 -9.78
N LEU A 21 -6.08 2.50 -8.69
CA LEU A 21 -5.17 1.36 -8.63
C LEU A 21 -5.59 0.22 -9.57
N ILE A 22 -6.87 -0.13 -9.61
CA ILE A 22 -7.40 -1.16 -10.54
C ILE A 22 -7.11 -0.77 -11.98
N ASN A 23 -7.47 0.46 -12.36
CA ASN A 23 -7.24 0.97 -13.71
C ASN A 23 -5.75 0.95 -14.07
N ALA A 24 -4.88 1.31 -13.12
CA ALA A 24 -3.43 1.26 -13.33
C ALA A 24 -2.87 -0.18 -13.38
N PHE A 25 -3.51 -1.16 -12.74
CA PHE A 25 -3.14 -2.57 -12.90
C PHE A 25 -3.54 -3.13 -14.27
N GLU A 26 -4.68 -2.69 -14.80
CA GLU A 26 -5.13 -3.02 -16.16
C GLU A 26 -4.26 -2.33 -17.23
N ASN A 27 -3.73 -1.14 -16.92
CA ASN A 27 -2.92 -0.30 -17.80
C ASN A 27 -1.64 0.16 -17.08
N PRO A 28 -0.62 -0.71 -16.93
CA PRO A 28 0.58 -0.44 -16.11
C PRO A 28 1.36 0.82 -16.48
N GLU A 29 1.26 1.28 -17.73
CA GLU A 29 1.87 2.51 -18.23
C GLU A 29 1.29 3.78 -17.58
N LEU A 30 0.10 3.70 -16.97
CA LEU A 30 -0.51 4.81 -16.23
C LEU A 30 0.18 5.08 -14.89
N PHE A 31 0.97 4.12 -14.38
CA PHE A 31 1.77 4.36 -13.19
C PHE A 31 2.91 5.36 -13.47
N PRO A 32 3.31 6.18 -12.49
CA PRO A 32 4.57 6.91 -12.56
C PRO A 32 5.75 5.95 -12.80
N SER A 33 6.79 6.39 -13.53
CA SER A 33 7.91 5.54 -13.96
C SER A 33 8.60 4.78 -12.81
N HIS A 34 8.76 5.42 -11.65
CA HIS A 34 9.33 4.79 -10.45
C HIS A 34 8.43 3.66 -9.90
N VAL A 35 7.11 3.81 -10.02
CA VAL A 35 6.12 2.78 -9.65
C VAL A 35 6.03 1.69 -10.69
N GLN A 36 6.23 1.97 -11.98
CA GLN A 36 6.30 0.93 -13.02
C GLN A 36 7.44 -0.06 -12.73
N ARG A 37 8.61 0.44 -12.31
CA ARG A 37 9.74 -0.41 -11.87
C ARG A 37 9.36 -1.28 -10.68
N LEU A 38 8.71 -0.69 -9.67
CA LEU A 38 8.19 -1.43 -8.51
C LEU A 38 7.18 -2.50 -8.93
N HIS A 39 6.27 -2.17 -9.84
CA HIS A 39 5.27 -3.07 -10.37
C HIS A 39 5.91 -4.30 -11.01
N LEU A 40 6.88 -4.10 -11.91
CA LEU A 40 7.60 -5.19 -12.58
C LEU A 40 8.30 -6.12 -11.58
N ILE A 41 8.98 -5.56 -10.58
CA ILE A 41 9.66 -6.34 -9.54
C ILE A 41 8.63 -7.11 -8.70
N ALA A 42 7.55 -6.45 -8.30
CA ALA A 42 6.50 -7.08 -7.51
C ALA A 42 5.81 -8.23 -8.25
N THR A 43 5.54 -8.06 -9.55
CA THR A 43 4.99 -9.11 -10.40
C THR A 43 5.91 -10.34 -10.43
N LYS A 44 7.22 -10.14 -10.62
CA LYS A 44 8.21 -11.25 -10.59
C LYS A 44 8.24 -11.96 -9.23
N VAL A 45 8.24 -11.20 -8.13
CA VAL A 45 8.24 -11.78 -6.77
C VAL A 45 6.97 -12.58 -6.50
N ARG A 46 5.80 -12.10 -6.95
CA ARG A 46 4.53 -12.85 -6.81
C ARG A 46 4.54 -14.14 -7.64
N GLN A 47 5.08 -14.11 -8.86
CA GLN A 47 5.22 -15.31 -9.71
C GLN A 47 6.15 -16.36 -9.08
N ASP A 48 7.33 -15.96 -8.59
CA ASP A 48 8.27 -16.86 -7.90
C ASP A 48 7.68 -17.47 -6.62
N ARG A 49 6.80 -16.75 -5.93
CA ARG A 49 6.11 -17.26 -4.75
C ARG A 49 4.98 -18.21 -5.10
N ALA A 50 4.22 -17.89 -6.14
CA ALA A 50 3.17 -18.76 -6.64
C ALA A 50 3.74 -20.11 -7.08
N SER A 51 4.90 -20.13 -7.76
CA SER A 51 5.58 -21.38 -8.13
C SER A 51 6.06 -22.20 -6.92
N ARG A 52 6.20 -21.58 -5.75
CA ARG A 52 6.51 -22.23 -4.46
C ARG A 52 5.27 -22.52 -3.60
N GLY A 53 4.07 -22.38 -4.17
CA GLY A 53 2.80 -22.66 -3.48
C GLY A 53 2.38 -21.60 -2.45
N ILE A 54 3.01 -20.42 -2.45
CA ILE A 54 2.64 -19.32 -1.54
C ILE A 54 1.57 -18.46 -2.21
N SER A 55 0.33 -18.58 -1.73
CA SER A 55 -0.78 -17.79 -2.26
C SER A 55 -0.62 -16.29 -2.00
N GLN A 56 -0.93 -15.49 -3.03
CA GLN A 56 -1.03 -14.03 -3.00
C GLN A 56 -2.42 -13.56 -3.45
N ALA A 57 -3.43 -14.43 -3.40
CA ALA A 57 -4.75 -14.19 -3.98
C ALA A 57 -5.49 -12.96 -3.42
N VAL A 58 -5.18 -12.54 -2.19
CA VAL A 58 -5.76 -11.30 -1.61
C VAL A 58 -5.26 -10.01 -2.27
N LEU A 59 -4.30 -10.11 -3.20
CA LEU A 59 -3.79 -9.00 -4.01
C LEU A 59 -4.29 -9.04 -5.45
N ASP A 60 -5.31 -9.83 -5.77
CA ASP A 60 -5.93 -9.86 -7.09
C ASP A 60 -6.39 -8.45 -7.48
N PRO A 61 -5.91 -7.87 -8.60
CA PRO A 61 -6.35 -6.56 -9.07
C PRO A 61 -7.86 -6.45 -9.29
N ASN A 62 -8.54 -7.55 -9.62
CA ASN A 62 -10.01 -7.56 -9.79
C ASN A 62 -10.76 -7.50 -8.45
N SER A 63 -10.03 -7.66 -7.33
CA SER A 63 -10.53 -7.47 -5.98
C SER A 63 -10.05 -6.12 -5.45
N LEU A 64 -10.90 -5.34 -4.76
CA LEU A 64 -10.50 -4.04 -4.17
C LEU A 64 -9.47 -4.27 -3.05
N PRO A 65 -8.15 -4.18 -3.32
CA PRO A 65 -7.15 -4.66 -2.38
C PRO A 65 -6.98 -3.68 -1.22
N LEU A 66 -7.19 -2.38 -1.46
CA LEU A 66 -7.08 -1.33 -0.45
C LEU A 66 -8.18 -1.39 0.62
N GLU A 67 -9.31 -2.01 0.30
CA GLU A 67 -10.49 -2.10 1.17
C GLU A 67 -10.58 -3.46 1.89
N LYS A 68 -9.94 -4.51 1.36
CA LYS A 68 -10.10 -5.89 1.85
C LYS A 68 -8.80 -6.57 2.25
N ALA A 69 -7.65 -6.22 1.66
CA ALA A 69 -6.42 -6.96 1.86
C ALA A 69 -5.83 -6.66 3.25
N GLN A 70 -5.94 -7.62 4.16
CA GLN A 70 -5.32 -7.54 5.49
C GLN A 70 -3.97 -8.24 5.51
N ARG A 71 -3.14 -7.88 6.50
CA ARG A 71 -1.80 -8.46 6.69
C ARG A 71 -0.97 -8.37 5.42
N VAL A 72 -0.68 -7.15 5.01
CA VAL A 72 -0.11 -6.81 3.71
C VAL A 72 1.09 -5.89 3.88
N VAL A 73 2.07 -6.08 3.01
CA VAL A 73 3.16 -5.13 2.77
C VAL A 73 2.78 -4.33 1.53
N TYR A 74 2.88 -3.01 1.62
CA TYR A 74 2.53 -2.11 0.54
C TYR A 74 3.52 -0.93 0.49
N ALA A 75 3.64 -0.32 -0.69
CA ALA A 75 4.34 0.93 -0.87
C ALA A 75 3.35 2.09 -0.94
N VAL A 76 3.73 3.21 -0.35
CA VAL A 76 3.12 4.51 -0.57
C VAL A 76 4.05 5.30 -1.48
N TYR A 77 3.48 5.92 -2.51
CA TYR A 77 4.21 6.73 -3.48
C TYR A 77 3.50 8.07 -3.68
N ASP A 78 4.24 9.08 -4.15
CA ASP A 78 3.69 10.34 -4.65
C ASP A 78 3.80 10.32 -6.18
N HIS A 79 2.73 10.73 -6.87
CA HIS A 79 2.74 10.82 -8.33
C HIS A 79 3.86 11.72 -8.90
N ARG A 80 4.40 12.65 -8.12
CA ARG A 80 5.40 13.64 -8.54
C ARG A 80 6.81 13.40 -8.02
N SER A 81 6.96 12.56 -6.99
CA SER A 81 8.25 12.29 -6.35
C SER A 81 8.63 10.82 -6.56
N PRO A 82 9.90 10.48 -6.81
CA PRO A 82 10.34 9.10 -6.87
C PRO A 82 10.37 8.41 -5.50
N GLU A 83 10.04 9.11 -4.42
CA GLU A 83 10.11 8.59 -3.05
C GLU A 83 9.06 7.50 -2.79
N LEU A 84 9.53 6.36 -2.28
CA LEU A 84 8.71 5.21 -1.90
C LEU A 84 8.82 4.95 -0.40
N PHE A 85 7.68 4.82 0.27
CA PHE A 85 7.61 4.41 1.66
C PHE A 85 7.01 3.01 1.78
N TYR A 86 7.78 2.08 2.34
CA TYR A 86 7.36 0.70 2.54
C TYR A 86 6.75 0.51 3.93
N LEU A 87 5.50 0.04 3.96
CA LEU A 87 4.71 -0.18 5.16
C LEU A 87 4.18 -1.61 5.20
N ALA A 88 3.96 -2.09 6.43
CA ALA A 88 3.31 -3.37 6.65
C ALA A 88 2.19 -3.17 7.66
N SER A 89 0.96 -3.50 7.28
CA SER A 89 -0.21 -3.34 8.14
C SER A 89 -0.99 -4.63 8.28
N ARG A 90 -1.65 -4.76 9.43
CA ARG A 90 -2.69 -5.77 9.63
C ARG A 90 -4.01 -5.31 9.00
N ASP A 91 -4.20 -4.01 8.86
CA ASP A 91 -5.39 -3.38 8.31
C ASP A 91 -5.29 -3.24 6.78
N PRO A 92 -6.44 -3.03 6.09
CA PRO A 92 -6.44 -2.68 4.69
C PRO A 92 -5.60 -1.43 4.39
N PRO A 93 -4.74 -1.41 3.35
CA PRO A 93 -3.79 -0.34 3.11
C PRO A 93 -4.42 1.04 2.97
N GLY A 94 -5.58 1.15 2.33
CA GLY A 94 -6.27 2.43 2.16
C GLY A 94 -6.69 3.03 3.51
N ILE A 95 -7.17 2.17 4.42
CA ILE A 95 -7.56 2.57 5.79
C ILE A 95 -6.31 2.94 6.60
N ASP A 96 -5.26 2.13 6.50
CA ASP A 96 -4.00 2.35 7.22
C ASP A 96 -3.33 3.67 6.82
N LEU A 97 -3.19 3.92 5.51
CA LEU A 97 -2.61 5.18 5.00
C LEU A 97 -3.43 6.38 5.42
N HIS A 98 -4.76 6.32 5.27
CA HIS A 98 -5.61 7.44 5.67
C HIS A 98 -5.47 7.76 7.18
N ARG A 99 -5.40 6.74 8.04
CA ARG A 99 -5.14 6.95 9.48
C ARG A 99 -3.77 7.59 9.72
N MET A 100 -2.73 7.13 9.01
CA MET A 100 -1.39 7.72 9.10
C MET A 100 -1.37 9.17 8.60
N PHE A 101 -2.12 9.48 7.55
CA PHE A 101 -2.28 10.85 7.04
C PHE A 101 -2.93 11.75 8.08
N LEU A 102 -4.06 11.36 8.67
CA LEU A 102 -4.70 12.12 9.75
C LEU A 102 -3.78 12.28 10.98
N LEU A 103 -3.01 11.25 11.32
CA LEU A 103 -2.03 11.30 12.39
C LEU A 103 -0.92 12.31 12.09
N SER A 104 -0.46 12.37 10.83
CA SER A 104 0.60 13.29 10.38
C SER A 104 0.27 14.76 10.59
N LEU A 105 -1.01 15.11 10.57
CA LEU A 105 -1.52 16.45 10.83
C LEU A 105 -1.32 16.88 12.30
N ARG A 106 -1.11 15.92 13.21
CA ARG A 106 -0.98 16.15 14.65
C ARG A 106 0.40 15.76 15.18
N SER A 107 1.10 14.84 14.53
CA SER A 107 2.37 14.28 14.98
C SER A 107 3.33 14.07 13.82
N ARG A 108 4.57 14.54 13.97
CA ARG A 108 5.64 14.43 12.96
C ARG A 108 6.86 13.69 13.52
N ASN A 109 6.60 12.62 14.26
CA ASN A 109 7.63 11.92 15.03
C ASN A 109 8.51 10.97 14.20
N ASN A 110 8.29 10.87 12.90
CA ASN A 110 9.13 10.10 11.98
C ASN A 110 9.08 10.69 10.57
N ARG A 111 10.06 10.32 9.74
CA ARG A 111 10.22 10.81 8.35
C ARG A 111 8.96 10.64 7.51
N PHE A 112 8.27 9.51 7.64
CA PHE A 112 7.08 9.25 6.84
C PHE A 112 5.92 10.18 7.24
N LEU A 113 5.65 10.35 8.53
CA LEU A 113 4.62 11.30 8.97
C LEU A 113 5.00 12.75 8.67
N ASP A 114 6.27 13.13 8.80
CA ASP A 114 6.71 14.47 8.38
C ASP A 114 6.48 14.70 6.88
N TYR A 115 6.77 13.70 6.04
CA TYR A 115 6.46 13.73 4.62
C TYR A 115 4.95 13.87 4.35
N LEU A 116 4.12 13.02 4.95
CA LEU A 116 2.67 13.06 4.80
C LEU A 116 2.07 14.41 5.23
N SER A 117 2.65 15.07 6.23
CA SER A 117 2.15 16.36 6.72
C SER A 117 2.31 17.53 5.75
N ARG A 118 3.05 17.32 4.64
CA ARG A 118 3.41 18.36 3.65
C ARG A 118 2.80 18.09 2.28
N ILE A 119 2.09 16.97 2.10
CA ILE A 119 1.55 16.55 0.81
C ILE A 119 0.03 16.51 0.84
N ASP A 120 -0.58 16.73 -0.32
CA ASP A 120 -2.01 16.52 -0.51
C ASP A 120 -2.28 15.00 -0.63
N PHE A 121 -3.30 14.51 0.09
CA PHE A 121 -3.69 13.10 0.05
C PHE A 121 -4.04 12.63 -1.37
N SER A 122 -4.60 13.51 -2.20
CA SER A 122 -4.96 13.21 -3.60
C SER A 122 -3.76 12.87 -4.50
N LEU A 123 -2.55 13.19 -4.05
CA LEU A 123 -1.30 12.91 -4.76
C LEU A 123 -0.64 11.61 -4.31
N LEU A 124 -1.18 10.98 -3.27
CA LEU A 124 -0.67 9.72 -2.76
C LEU A 124 -1.29 8.54 -3.51
N GLY A 125 -0.45 7.60 -3.87
CA GLY A 125 -0.86 6.29 -4.34
C GLY A 125 -0.42 5.19 -3.39
N ILE A 126 -1.13 4.06 -3.45
CA ILE A 126 -0.76 2.84 -2.74
C ILE A 126 -0.53 1.75 -3.77
N TYR A 127 0.61 1.06 -3.64
CA TYR A 127 0.90 -0.14 -4.40
C TYR A 127 1.03 -1.36 -3.47
N PRO A 128 0.04 -2.28 -3.44
CA PRO A 128 0.14 -3.50 -2.65
C PRO A 128 1.28 -4.38 -3.16
N LEU A 129 2.18 -4.82 -2.30
CA LEU A 129 3.36 -5.59 -2.71
C LEU A 129 3.16 -7.08 -2.47
N GLU A 130 2.79 -7.42 -1.23
CA GLU A 130 2.82 -8.79 -0.75
C GLU A 130 1.78 -9.02 0.36
N SER A 131 1.05 -10.14 0.30
CA SER A 131 0.32 -10.70 1.43
C SER A 131 1.22 -11.55 2.32
N ILE A 132 1.14 -11.32 3.63
CA ILE A 132 1.89 -12.04 4.68
C ILE A 132 0.95 -12.79 5.62
N ALA A 133 -0.11 -13.39 5.07
CA ALA A 133 -1.09 -14.22 5.77
C ALA A 133 -0.54 -15.60 6.20
N ILE A 134 0.68 -15.64 6.76
CA ILE A 134 1.31 -16.86 7.28
C ILE A 134 0.74 -17.18 8.67
N LYS A 135 0.24 -18.41 8.84
CA LYS A 135 -0.23 -18.95 10.13
C LYS A 135 0.96 -19.32 11.01
N GLY A 136 0.79 -19.20 12.33
CA GLY A 136 1.80 -19.63 13.32
C GLY A 136 2.99 -18.69 13.52
N VAL A 137 3.15 -17.64 12.70
CA VAL A 137 4.21 -16.64 12.85
C VAL A 137 3.61 -15.29 13.28
N PRO A 138 4.11 -14.68 14.39
CA PRO A 138 3.67 -13.35 14.79
C PRO A 138 3.90 -12.31 13.69
N PHE A 139 2.89 -11.46 13.45
CA PHE A 139 2.95 -10.44 12.40
C PHE A 139 4.19 -9.54 12.53
N SER A 140 4.56 -9.16 13.76
CA SER A 140 5.70 -8.29 14.06
C SER A 140 7.05 -8.89 13.65
N VAL A 141 7.17 -10.21 13.60
CA VAL A 141 8.39 -10.90 13.18
C VAL A 141 8.46 -10.92 11.65
N ILE A 142 7.39 -11.38 11.00
CA ILE A 142 7.36 -11.50 9.55
C ILE A 142 7.37 -10.14 8.85
N SER A 143 6.65 -9.13 9.38
CA SER A 143 6.58 -7.80 8.79
C SER A 143 7.94 -7.12 8.72
N LYS A 144 8.77 -7.25 9.78
CA LYS A 144 10.14 -6.71 9.79
C LYS A 144 11.01 -7.33 8.71
N SER A 145 11.00 -8.66 8.59
CA SER A 145 11.78 -9.36 7.57
C SER A 145 11.35 -8.97 6.17
N ARG A 146 10.03 -8.92 5.91
CA ARG A 146 9.50 -8.54 4.58
C ARG A 146 9.76 -7.08 4.24
N LEU A 147 9.61 -6.16 5.18
CA LEU A 147 9.98 -4.76 4.97
C LEU A 147 11.46 -4.60 4.64
N SER A 148 12.34 -5.35 5.31
CA SER A 148 13.77 -5.34 5.02
C SER A 148 14.05 -5.79 3.59
N PHE A 149 13.42 -6.89 3.15
CA PHE A 149 13.52 -7.39 1.78
C PHE A 149 13.11 -6.32 0.76
N TRP A 150 11.93 -5.72 0.90
CA TRP A 150 11.46 -4.73 -0.07
C TRP A 150 12.33 -3.46 -0.11
N ARG A 151 12.85 -3.03 1.04
CA ARG A 151 13.79 -1.89 1.13
C ARG A 151 15.14 -2.20 0.48
N SER A 152 15.60 -3.45 0.51
CA SER A 152 16.89 -3.82 -0.09
C SER A 152 16.91 -3.83 -1.63
N LEU A 153 15.74 -3.77 -2.28
CA LEU A 153 15.65 -3.83 -3.73
C LEU A 153 16.07 -2.52 -4.43
N ASN A 154 16.45 -1.47 -3.66
CA ASN A 154 16.95 -0.17 -4.15
C ASN A 154 16.18 0.35 -5.39
N ILE A 155 14.85 0.38 -5.25
CA ILE A 155 13.90 0.79 -6.29
C ILE A 155 13.80 2.29 -6.31
#